data_AF-A0A8T5UE77-F1
#
_entry.id   AF-A0A8T5UE77-F1
#
_cell.length_a   1.000
_cell.length_b   1.000
_cell.length_c   1.000
_cell.angle_alpha   90.00
_cell.angle_beta   90.00
_cell.angle_gamma   90.00
#
_symmetry.space_group_name_H-M   'P 1'
#
loop_
_entity.id
_entity.type
_entity.pdbx_description
1 polymer ?
#
loop_
_entity_poly.entity_id
_entity_poly.type
_entity_poly.pdbx_seq_one_letter_code
_entity_poly.pdbx_strand_id
1 'polypeptide(L)'
;MNKSDNCDNSEFEYYSSIIEFFQNQNANRETIEIWKSKSLIKLMKVLERSSKKEFVKNAILVILSLFDENPPDIYNCRGKNVNSIDNGEKRSYKSILKTEFIDELPN
;
A
#
# COMPACT_ATOMS: atom_id res chain seq x y z
N MET A 1 30.91 9.52 -29.04
CA MET A 1 30.72 8.47 -28.02
C MET A 1 29.91 9.13 -26.89
N ASN A 2 28.59 9.18 -27.04
CA ASN A 2 27.70 9.86 -26.09
C ASN A 2 27.00 8.80 -25.25
N LYS A 3 27.39 8.68 -23.98
CA LYS A 3 26.92 7.65 -23.04
C LYS A 3 25.87 8.21 -22.07
N SER A 4 25.19 9.29 -22.44
CA SER A 4 24.30 10.09 -21.57
C SER A 4 22.81 9.76 -21.72
N ASP A 5 22.37 9.22 -22.86
CA ASP A 5 20.94 9.27 -23.23
C ASP A 5 20.12 8.06 -22.75
N ASN A 6 20.76 7.02 -22.19
CA ASN A 6 20.07 5.76 -21.87
C ASN A 6 19.44 5.74 -20.47
N CYS A 7 19.84 6.67 -19.59
CA CYS A 7 19.42 6.68 -18.18
C CYS A 7 18.04 7.32 -17.99
N ASP A 8 17.78 8.45 -18.64
CA ASP A 8 16.56 9.24 -18.48
C ASP A 8 15.36 8.57 -19.16
N ASN A 9 15.58 7.86 -20.28
CA ASN A 9 14.55 7.07 -20.93
C ASN A 9 13.98 5.99 -19.99
N SER A 10 14.83 5.34 -19.19
CA SER A 10 14.39 4.23 -18.33
C SER A 10 13.44 4.67 -17.20
N GLU A 11 13.59 5.88 -16.68
CA GLU A 11 12.73 6.40 -15.61
C GLU A 11 11.40 6.89 -16.19
N PHE A 12 11.46 7.62 -17.30
CA PHE A 12 10.28 8.07 -18.02
C PHE A 12 9.40 6.91 -18.48
N GLU A 13 9.99 5.85 -19.05
CA GLU A 13 9.28 4.63 -19.42
C GLU A 13 8.61 3.96 -18.21
N TYR A 14 9.28 3.96 -17.05
CA TYR A 14 8.70 3.37 -15.85
C TYR A 14 7.49 4.17 -15.36
N TYR A 15 7.60 5.49 -15.25
CA TYR A 15 6.46 6.34 -14.89
C TYR A 15 5.31 6.22 -15.89
N SER A 16 5.62 6.16 -17.19
CA SER A 16 4.62 5.96 -18.25
C SER A 16 3.86 4.66 -18.03
N SER A 17 4.55 3.56 -17.71
CA SER A 17 3.91 2.27 -17.41
C SER A 17 2.98 2.30 -16.19
N ILE A 18 3.29 3.13 -15.18
CA ILE A 18 2.41 3.31 -14.01
C ILE A 18 1.12 4.00 -14.43
N ILE A 19 1.24 5.09 -15.20
CA ILE A 19 0.09 5.88 -15.66
C ILE A 19 -0.79 5.08 -16.62
N GLU A 20 -0.19 4.35 -17.56
CA GLU A 20 -0.92 3.48 -18.47
C GLU A 20 -1.71 2.40 -17.73
N PHE A 21 -1.10 1.76 -16.72
CA PHE A 21 -1.81 0.79 -15.90
C PHE A 21 -2.96 1.43 -15.11
N PHE A 22 -2.74 2.63 -14.56
CA PHE A 22 -3.77 3.38 -13.84
C PHE A 22 -4.94 3.79 -14.73
N GLN A 23 -4.68 4.23 -15.97
CA GLN A 23 -5.74 4.68 -16.90
C GLN A 23 -6.57 3.50 -17.45
N ASN A 24 -5.97 2.33 -17.59
CA ASN A 24 -6.63 1.13 -18.09
C ASN A 24 -7.45 0.38 -17.01
N GLN A 25 -7.99 1.10 -16.02
CA GLN A 25 -8.56 0.61 -14.75
C GLN A 25 -9.88 -0.19 -14.84
N ASN A 26 -10.08 -0.98 -15.90
CA ASN A 26 -11.08 -2.05 -15.92
C ASN A 26 -10.66 -3.28 -15.06
N ALA A 27 -9.58 -3.16 -14.29
CA ALA A 27 -9.01 -4.24 -13.50
C ALA A 27 -9.69 -4.35 -12.12
N ASN A 28 -9.95 -5.58 -11.67
CA ASN A 28 -10.48 -5.81 -10.32
C ASN A 28 -9.44 -5.43 -9.25
N ARG A 29 -9.91 -5.23 -8.00
CA ARG A 29 -9.05 -4.86 -6.86
C ARG A 29 -7.85 -5.80 -6.69
N GLU A 30 -8.05 -7.09 -6.86
CA GLU A 30 -7.01 -8.11 -6.73
C GLU A 30 -5.87 -7.90 -7.75
N THR A 31 -6.21 -7.60 -9.01
CA THR A 31 -5.24 -7.34 -10.07
C THR A 31 -4.40 -6.11 -9.77
N ILE A 32 -5.03 -5.07 -9.20
CA ILE A 32 -4.35 -3.85 -8.77
C ILE A 32 -3.34 -4.16 -7.65
N GLU A 33 -3.74 -4.92 -6.62
CA GLU A 33 -2.83 -5.31 -5.52
C GLU A 33 -1.66 -6.18 -5.99
N ILE A 34 -1.91 -7.13 -6.89
CA ILE A 34 -0.86 -7.96 -7.51
C ILE A 34 0.12 -7.08 -8.29
N TRP A 35 -0.39 -6.12 -9.05
CA TRP A 35 0.45 -5.21 -9.82
C TRP A 35 1.30 -4.31 -8.92
N LYS A 36 0.70 -3.71 -7.87
CA LYS A 36 1.43 -2.92 -6.85
C LYS A 36 2.57 -3.73 -6.25
N SER A 37 2.29 -4.96 -5.82
CA SER A 37 3.28 -5.87 -5.23
C SER A 37 4.44 -6.15 -6.19
N LYS A 38 4.15 -6.46 -7.46
CA LYS A 38 5.19 -6.69 -8.49
C LYS A 38 6.03 -5.44 -8.76
N SER A 39 5.39 -4.27 -8.82
CA SER A 39 6.06 -2.98 -9.02
C SER A 39 7.00 -2.65 -7.87
N LEU A 40 6.57 -2.83 -6.62
CA LEU A 40 7.41 -2.63 -5.43
C LEU A 40 8.62 -3.58 -5.41
N ILE A 41 8.43 -4.87 -5.72
CA ILE A 41 9.54 -5.84 -5.82
C ILE A 41 10.56 -5.39 -6.89
N LYS A 42 10.09 -4.86 -8.04
CA LYS A 42 10.98 -4.35 -9.08
C LYS A 42 11.78 -3.15 -8.59
N LEU A 43 11.15 -2.23 -7.86
CA LEU A 43 11.80 -1.05 -7.27
C LEU A 43 12.82 -1.42 -6.19
N MET A 44 12.54 -2.44 -5.36
CA MET A 44 13.50 -2.97 -4.38
C MET A 44 14.76 -3.49 -5.08
N LYS A 45 14.61 -4.25 -6.18
CA LYS A 45 15.75 -4.73 -6.98
C LYS A 45 16.54 -3.59 -7.61
N VAL A 46 15.87 -2.51 -8.04
CA VAL A 46 16.55 -1.30 -8.56
C VAL A 46 17.34 -0.63 -7.45
N LEU A 47 16.78 -0.52 -6.24
CA LEU A 47 17.46 0.07 -5.09
C LEU A 47 18.68 -0.74 -4.64
N GLU A 48 18.61 -2.07 -4.66
CA GLU A 48 19.74 -2.93 -4.32
C GLU A 48 20.88 -2.83 -5.33
N ARG A 49 20.54 -2.67 -6.62
CA ARG A 49 21.52 -2.69 -7.73
C ARG A 49 22.04 -1.30 -8.11
N SER A 50 21.41 -0.23 -7.64
CA SER A 50 21.73 1.13 -8.05
C SER A 50 21.62 2.12 -6.90
N SER A 51 22.33 3.24 -6.99
CA SER A 51 22.23 4.36 -6.05
C SER A 51 21.01 5.28 -6.31
N LYS A 52 20.06 4.87 -7.17
CA LYS A 52 18.90 5.67 -7.59
C LYS A 52 17.79 5.76 -6.53
N LYS A 53 18.14 6.17 -5.32
CA LYS A 53 17.22 6.24 -4.17
C LYS A 53 16.07 7.20 -4.41
N GLU A 54 16.32 8.36 -5.01
CA GLU A 54 15.28 9.37 -5.26
C GLU A 54 14.26 8.90 -6.28
N PHE A 55 14.70 8.26 -7.37
CA PHE A 55 13.82 7.61 -8.34
C PHE A 55 12.91 6.57 -7.68
N VAL A 56 13.49 5.65 -6.90
CA VAL A 56 12.73 4.60 -6.22
C VAL A 56 11.69 5.19 -5.26
N LYS A 57 12.08 6.20 -4.47
CA LYS A 57 11.18 6.90 -3.56
C LYS A 57 10.03 7.58 -4.31
N ASN A 58 10.33 8.31 -5.38
CA ASN A 58 9.32 9.03 -6.16
C ASN A 58 8.36 8.07 -6.88
N ALA A 59 8.87 6.97 -7.42
CA ALA A 59 8.06 5.90 -7.98
C ALA A 59 7.09 5.30 -6.95
N ILE A 60 7.55 5.03 -5.72
CA ILE A 60 6.67 4.55 -4.64
C ILE A 60 5.59 5.58 -4.32
N LEU A 61 5.96 6.87 -4.19
CA LEU A 61 5.00 7.94 -3.90
C LEU A 61 3.92 8.03 -4.98
N VAL A 62 4.28 7.92 -6.26
CA VAL A 62 3.32 7.92 -7.37
C VAL A 62 2.38 6.72 -7.28
N ILE A 63 2.89 5.51 -7.05
CA ILE A 63 2.06 4.31 -6.91
C ILE A 63 1.08 4.46 -5.74
N LEU A 64 1.54 4.90 -4.57
CA LEU A 64 0.66 5.09 -3.41
C LEU A 64 -0.39 6.17 -3.68
N SER A 65 0.01 7.31 -4.26
CA SER A 65 -0.89 8.44 -4.50
C SER A 65 -1.99 8.13 -5.52
N LEU A 66 -1.70 7.26 -6.49
CA LEU A 66 -2.67 6.89 -7.53
C LEU A 66 -3.63 5.80 -7.05
N PHE A 67 -3.15 4.82 -6.27
CA PHE A 67 -3.93 3.60 -6.00
C PHE A 67 -4.46 3.47 -4.57
N ASP A 68 -3.99 4.27 -3.62
CA ASP A 68 -4.53 4.25 -2.26
C ASP A 68 -5.55 5.38 -2.09
N GLU A 69 -6.84 5.04 -2.24
CA GLU A 69 -7.96 5.95 -1.96
C GLU A 69 -8.18 6.19 -0.46
N ASN A 70 -7.57 5.36 0.39
CA ASN A 70 -7.67 5.47 1.83
C ASN A 70 -6.29 5.70 2.44
N PRO A 71 -6.16 6.57 3.46
CA PRO A 71 -4.92 6.67 4.20
C PRO A 71 -4.52 5.29 4.74
N PRO A 72 -3.22 5.00 4.86
CA PRO A 72 -2.69 3.70 5.30
C PRO A 72 -3.18 3.27 6.70
N ASP A 73 -3.91 4.16 7.38
CA ASP A 73 -4.44 3.96 8.71
C ASP A 73 -5.95 4.24 8.80
N ILE A 74 -6.73 3.42 8.09
CA ILE A 74 -8.19 3.41 8.19
C ILE A 74 -8.63 3.21 9.65
N TYR A 75 -7.87 2.47 10.45
CA TYR A 75 -8.22 2.12 11.82
C TYR A 75 -7.95 3.25 12.83
N ASN A 76 -6.85 3.98 12.71
CA ASN A 76 -6.53 5.12 13.58
C ASN A 76 -7.45 6.31 13.33
N CYS A 77 -7.92 6.47 12.08
CA CYS A 77 -8.93 7.48 11.74
C CYS A 77 -10.38 7.05 12.07
N ARG A 78 -10.64 5.75 12.30
CA ARG A 78 -11.98 5.21 12.64
C ARG A 78 -12.10 4.73 14.08
N GLY A 79 -11.04 4.90 14.89
CA GLY A 79 -11.07 4.57 16.30
C GLY A 79 -11.96 5.52 17.11
N LYS A 80 -12.71 4.98 18.05
CA LYS A 80 -13.47 5.76 19.05
C LYS A 80 -12.65 5.82 20.34
N ASN A 81 -12.55 6.98 20.97
CA ASN A 81 -11.88 7.10 22.26
C ASN A 81 -12.57 6.16 23.27
N VAL A 82 -11.81 5.31 23.99
CA VAL A 82 -12.36 4.31 24.90
C VAL A 82 -13.27 4.91 26.00
N ASN A 83 -13.03 6.16 26.38
CA ASN A 83 -13.83 6.90 27.35
C ASN A 83 -15.11 7.49 26.75
N SER A 84 -15.24 7.50 25.43
CA SER A 84 -16.43 7.95 24.70
C SER A 84 -17.35 6.80 24.26
N ILE A 85 -16.95 5.55 24.52
CA ILE A 85 -17.75 4.35 24.25
C ILE A 85 -18.80 4.20 25.35
N ASP A 86 -20.07 3.98 24.99
CA ASP A 86 -21.11 3.79 25.99
C ASP A 86 -21.04 2.41 26.66
N ASN A 87 -21.72 2.25 27.79
CA ASN A 87 -21.67 1.02 28.58
C ASN A 87 -22.28 -0.22 27.88
N GLY A 88 -23.18 -0.02 26.92
CA GLY A 88 -23.72 -1.07 26.06
C GLY A 88 -22.68 -1.54 25.05
N GLU A 89 -22.13 -0.63 24.27
CA GLU A 89 -21.05 -0.89 23.30
C GLU A 89 -19.85 -1.56 23.97
N LYS A 90 -19.44 -1.05 25.15
CA LYS A 90 -18.29 -1.58 25.91
C LYS A 90 -18.52 -3.03 26.36
N ARG A 91 -19.75 -3.40 26.70
CA ARG A 91 -20.09 -4.79 27.04
C ARG A 91 -20.04 -5.68 25.80
N SER A 92 -20.55 -5.21 24.67
CA SER A 92 -20.49 -5.95 23.40
C SER A 92 -19.05 -6.20 22.96
N TYR A 93 -18.20 -5.16 22.95
CA TYR A 93 -16.78 -5.32 22.61
C TYR A 93 -16.06 -6.28 23.56
N LYS A 94 -16.35 -6.22 24.88
CA LYS A 94 -15.79 -7.16 25.85
C LYS A 94 -16.22 -8.60 25.59
N SER A 95 -17.44 -8.82 25.11
CA SER A 95 -17.92 -10.15 24.74
C SER A 95 -17.18 -10.68 23.52
N ILE A 96 -17.08 -9.88 22.46
CA ILE A 96 -16.38 -10.24 21.22
C ILE A 96 -14.92 -10.60 21.53
N LEU A 97 -14.21 -9.75 22.28
CA LEU A 97 -12.81 -9.98 22.63
C LEU A 97 -12.61 -11.23 23.49
N LYS A 98 -13.57 -11.56 24.37
CA LYS A 98 -13.51 -12.81 25.14
C LYS A 98 -13.66 -14.02 24.24
N THR A 99 -14.64 -14.00 23.34
CA THR A 99 -14.86 -15.09 22.40
C THR A 99 -13.65 -15.33 21.51
N GLU A 100 -13.10 -14.27 20.92
CA GLU A 100 -11.97 -14.38 19.97
C GLU A 100 -10.64 -14.80 20.61
N PHE A 101 -10.35 -14.37 21.84
CA PHE A 101 -9.00 -14.50 22.41
C PHE A 101 -8.91 -15.28 23.71
N ILE A 102 -10.04 -15.59 24.36
CA ILE A 102 -10.07 -16.27 25.65
C ILE A 102 -10.82 -17.59 25.56
N ASP A 103 -11.97 -17.60 24.88
CA ASP A 103 -12.86 -18.77 24.85
C ASP A 103 -12.55 -19.72 23.67
N GLU A 104 -11.82 -19.27 22.63
CA GLU A 104 -11.27 -20.13 21.56
C GLU A 104 -9.87 -20.68 21.87
N LEU A 105 -9.76 -21.53 22.90
CA LEU A 105 -8.70 -22.56 22.96
C LEU A 105 -9.31 -23.84 23.56
N PRO A 106 -9.62 -24.87 22.76
CA PRO A 106 -9.77 -26.20 23.32
C PRO A 106 -8.38 -26.67 23.74
N ASN A 107 -8.24 -27.04 25.03
CA ASN A 107 -7.10 -27.84 25.50
C ASN A 107 -7.04 -29.18 24.76
#